data_AF-A0A1Q5LRJ8-F1
#
_entry.id   AF-A0A1Q5LRJ8-F1
#
_cell.length_a   1.000
_cell.length_b   1.000
_cell.length_c   1.000
_cell.angle_alpha   90.00
_cell.angle_beta   90.00
_cell.angle_gamma   90.00
#
_symmetry.space_group_name_H-M   'P 1'
#
loop_
_entity.id
_entity.type
_entity.pdbx_description
1 polymer ?
#
loop_
_entity_poly.entity_id
_entity_poly.type
_entity_poly.pdbx_seq_one_letter_code
_entity_poly.pdbx_strand_id
1 'polypeptide(L)'
;MSVPTLLPALPAATLSSPVADAYARLAEVFPGLRVRELVDGEPAPRGAGWVGAEELADGGAALDAFLAWDNAQVLRDYGQQARPDVVASFGLHRYAWPACLLITVPWFLHRRVPRLPVGEVAFQRALGRMTVRVGEFACLPGDPAATLPGARIVPDEEALRGEVRAAVAEHLGPVLDGFGPRMRRGKRALWGMATDEIVEGLWYVGHLLGEESRAMAELSLLLPGSGTAKPYVGTAGFRELTGPDGTPLPTRDRASCCLFYTLRPEDTCVTCPRTCDADRVAKLSASA
;
A
#
# COMPACT_ATOMS: atom_id res chain seq x y z
N MET A 1 20.34 -38.33 -42.63
CA MET A 1 19.04 -37.86 -42.10
C MET A 1 19.14 -37.87 -40.59
N SER A 2 19.37 -36.71 -39.98
CA SER A 2 19.52 -36.58 -38.53
C SER A 2 18.19 -36.10 -37.95
N VAL A 3 17.57 -36.94 -37.13
CA VAL A 3 16.34 -36.61 -36.40
C VAL A 3 16.74 -35.68 -35.24
N PRO A 4 16.11 -34.50 -35.07
CA PRO A 4 16.38 -33.67 -33.91
C PRO A 4 15.67 -34.27 -32.70
N THR A 5 16.46 -34.64 -31.69
CA THR A 5 15.97 -35.04 -30.38
C THR A 5 15.36 -33.82 -29.70
N LEU A 6 14.04 -33.81 -29.55
CA LEU A 6 13.31 -32.85 -28.72
C LEU A 6 13.74 -33.04 -27.27
N LEU A 7 14.38 -32.01 -26.70
CA LEU A 7 14.63 -31.91 -25.27
C LEU A 7 13.28 -31.89 -24.53
N PRO A 8 13.10 -32.68 -23.46
CA PRO A 8 11.88 -32.62 -22.66
C PRO A 8 11.79 -31.24 -21.99
N ALA A 9 10.61 -30.62 -22.12
CA ALA A 9 10.27 -29.41 -21.38
C ALA A 9 10.44 -29.68 -19.88
N LEU A 10 11.23 -28.85 -19.20
CA LEU A 10 11.35 -28.88 -17.75
C LEU A 10 9.95 -28.72 -17.15
N PRO A 11 9.57 -29.53 -16.13
CA PRO A 11 8.29 -29.36 -15.47
C PRO A 11 8.22 -27.95 -14.88
N ALA A 12 7.16 -27.22 -15.23
CA ALA A 12 6.88 -25.91 -14.64
C ALA A 12 6.89 -26.07 -13.12
N ALA A 13 7.70 -25.25 -12.43
CA ALA A 13 7.72 -25.23 -10.98
C ALA A 13 6.27 -25.05 -10.49
N THR A 14 5.78 -25.99 -9.69
CA THR A 14 4.43 -25.93 -9.13
C THR A 14 4.42 -24.81 -8.10
N LEU A 15 3.80 -23.69 -8.45
CA LEU A 15 3.55 -22.62 -7.50
C LEU A 15 2.67 -23.15 -6.36
N SER A 16 3.01 -22.83 -5.12
CA SER A 16 2.22 -23.21 -3.94
C SER A 16 1.37 -22.06 -3.40
N SER A 17 1.67 -20.82 -3.80
CA SER A 17 0.99 -19.60 -3.37
C SER A 17 1.01 -18.56 -4.49
N PRO A 18 -0.09 -17.81 -4.70
CA PRO A 18 -0.13 -16.74 -5.70
C PRO A 18 0.72 -15.52 -5.29
N VAL A 19 1.04 -15.35 -4.01
CA VAL A 19 1.62 -14.11 -3.45
C VAL A 19 2.98 -14.29 -2.75
N ALA A 20 3.39 -15.53 -2.44
CA ALA A 20 4.60 -15.78 -1.65
C ALA A 20 5.86 -15.15 -2.25
N ASP A 21 6.09 -15.29 -3.57
CA ASP A 21 7.25 -14.70 -4.25
C ASP A 21 7.24 -13.16 -4.17
N ALA A 22 6.05 -12.55 -4.27
CA ALA A 22 5.89 -11.10 -4.18
C ALA A 22 6.28 -10.57 -2.79
N TYR A 23 5.84 -11.27 -1.74
CA TYR A 23 6.13 -10.90 -0.36
C TYR A 23 7.57 -11.21 0.04
N ALA A 24 8.16 -12.29 -0.48
CA ALA A 24 9.59 -12.55 -0.35
C ALA A 24 10.40 -11.41 -0.98
N ARG A 25 10.05 -11.01 -2.21
CA ARG A 25 10.73 -9.90 -2.90
C ARG A 25 10.57 -8.56 -2.17
N LEU A 26 9.37 -8.27 -1.63
CA LEU A 26 9.14 -7.11 -0.79
C LEU A 26 10.04 -7.13 0.45
N ALA A 27 10.16 -8.27 1.11
CA ALA A 27 10.96 -8.44 2.31
C ALA A 27 12.47 -8.26 2.07
N GLU A 28 12.95 -8.59 0.86
CA GLU A 28 14.34 -8.37 0.43
C GLU A 28 14.66 -6.87 0.30
N VAL A 29 13.81 -6.11 -0.41
CA VAL A 29 14.09 -4.69 -0.69
C VAL A 29 13.64 -3.77 0.44
N PHE A 30 12.65 -4.16 1.24
CA PHE A 30 12.16 -3.41 2.38
C PHE A 30 12.12 -4.28 3.66
N PRO A 31 13.27 -4.49 4.33
CA PRO A 31 13.40 -5.37 5.49
C PRO A 31 12.47 -5.04 6.68
N GLY A 32 12.02 -3.79 6.75
CA GLY A 32 11.12 -3.29 7.79
C GLY A 32 9.68 -3.81 7.70
N LEU A 33 9.30 -4.47 6.59
CA LEU A 33 8.00 -5.13 6.44
C LEU A 33 8.19 -6.63 6.15
N ARG A 34 7.47 -7.46 6.91
CA ARG A 34 7.45 -8.91 6.74
C ARG A 34 6.01 -9.39 6.68
N VAL A 35 5.65 -10.07 5.59
CA VAL A 35 4.32 -10.64 5.41
C VAL A 35 4.41 -12.15 5.52
N ARG A 36 3.54 -12.76 6.32
CA ARG A 36 3.43 -14.20 6.45
C ARG A 36 2.04 -14.64 5.99
N GLU A 37 1.99 -15.56 5.05
CA GLU A 37 0.77 -16.24 4.69
C GLU A 37 0.42 -17.28 5.75
N LEU A 38 -0.81 -17.24 6.25
CA LEU A 38 -1.36 -18.22 7.18
C LEU A 38 -1.86 -19.42 6.38
N VAL A 39 -1.61 -20.62 6.89
CA VAL A 39 -2.21 -21.83 6.31
C VAL A 39 -3.68 -21.96 6.74
N ASP A 40 -4.44 -22.75 6.00
CA ASP A 40 -5.86 -22.97 6.29
C ASP A 40 -6.08 -23.49 7.73
N GLY A 41 -7.02 -22.87 8.43
CA GLY A 41 -7.36 -23.19 9.82
C GLY A 41 -6.37 -22.68 10.87
N GLU A 42 -5.23 -22.11 10.49
CA GLU A 42 -4.32 -21.46 11.44
C GLU A 42 -4.98 -20.18 12.00
N PRO A 43 -5.09 -20.00 13.33
CA PRO A 43 -5.66 -18.78 13.88
C PRO A 43 -4.74 -17.56 13.62
N ALA A 44 -5.34 -16.41 13.33
CA ALA A 44 -4.60 -15.15 13.24
C ALA A 44 -3.98 -14.81 14.61
N PRO A 45 -2.75 -14.25 14.64
CA PRO A 45 -2.11 -13.86 15.89
C PRO A 45 -2.89 -12.76 16.59
N ARG A 46 -2.99 -12.85 17.92
CA ARG A 46 -3.66 -11.87 18.78
C ARG A 46 -2.78 -11.52 19.98
N GLY A 47 -2.96 -10.33 20.55
CA GLY A 47 -2.18 -9.85 21.69
C GLY A 47 -0.73 -9.50 21.30
N ALA A 48 0.12 -9.15 22.29
CA ALA A 48 1.54 -8.80 22.07
C ALA A 48 1.80 -7.73 20.96
N GLY A 49 0.88 -6.78 20.83
CA GLY A 49 0.96 -5.70 19.83
C GLY A 49 0.43 -6.06 18.44
N TRP A 50 -0.16 -7.26 18.27
CA TRP A 50 -0.98 -7.59 17.11
C TRP A 50 -2.37 -6.97 17.23
N VAL A 51 -2.87 -6.45 16.11
CA VAL A 51 -4.25 -5.99 15.94
C VAL A 51 -4.79 -6.53 14.61
N GLY A 52 -6.01 -7.07 14.62
CA GLY A 52 -6.74 -7.44 13.42
C GLY A 52 -7.23 -6.20 12.66
N ALA A 53 -7.24 -6.25 11.33
CA ALA A 53 -7.78 -5.15 10.55
C ALA A 53 -9.28 -4.97 10.78
N GLU A 54 -10.00 -6.05 11.09
CA GLU A 54 -11.39 -6.04 11.52
C GLU A 54 -11.58 -5.28 12.84
N GLU A 55 -10.64 -5.42 13.79
CA GLU A 55 -10.69 -4.72 15.07
C GLU A 55 -10.47 -3.20 14.90
N LEU A 56 -9.69 -2.80 13.88
CA LEU A 56 -9.55 -1.39 13.49
C LEU A 56 -10.82 -0.87 12.79
N ALA A 57 -11.42 -1.69 11.93
CA ALA A 57 -12.66 -1.37 11.22
C ALA A 57 -13.86 -1.20 12.16
N ASP A 58 -13.93 -1.98 13.24
CA ASP A 58 -14.97 -1.86 14.27
C ASP A 58 -14.94 -0.51 14.99
N GLY A 59 -13.80 0.20 14.96
CA GLY A 59 -13.67 1.54 15.54
C GLY A 59 -13.86 1.59 17.06
N GLY A 60 -13.64 0.47 17.75
CA GLY A 60 -13.82 0.33 19.19
C GLY A 60 -12.52 0.47 20.00
N ALA A 61 -12.45 -0.25 21.12
CA ALA A 61 -11.34 -0.17 22.06
C ALA A 61 -9.98 -0.58 21.45
N ALA A 62 -9.96 -1.49 20.48
CA ALA A 62 -8.74 -1.88 19.78
C ALA A 62 -8.15 -0.71 18.97
N LEU A 63 -9.00 0.04 18.26
CA LEU A 63 -8.57 1.27 17.57
C LEU A 63 -8.09 2.34 18.57
N ASP A 64 -8.75 2.49 19.71
CA ASP A 64 -8.32 3.45 20.73
C ASP A 64 -6.95 3.08 21.33
N ALA A 65 -6.71 1.80 21.60
CA ALA A 65 -5.40 1.30 22.03
C ALA A 65 -4.33 1.49 20.94
N PHE A 66 -4.69 1.23 19.68
CA PHE A 66 -3.82 1.46 18.53
C PHE A 66 -3.38 2.94 18.42
N LEU A 67 -4.32 3.88 18.59
CA LEU A 67 -4.04 5.32 18.55
C LEU A 67 -3.36 5.85 19.82
N ALA A 68 -3.61 5.26 20.98
CA ALA A 68 -2.90 5.62 22.21
C ALA A 68 -1.39 5.38 22.08
N TRP A 69 -1.01 4.32 21.37
CA TRP A 69 0.38 4.06 21.02
C TRP A 69 0.97 5.15 20.12
N ASP A 70 0.22 5.60 19.09
CA ASP A 70 0.65 6.71 18.21
C ASP A 70 0.82 8.02 19.01
N ASN A 71 -0.11 8.33 19.90
CA ASN A 71 -0.02 9.50 20.76
C ASN A 71 1.23 9.45 21.67
N ALA A 72 1.49 8.28 22.27
CA ALA A 72 2.67 8.08 23.09
C ALA A 72 3.97 8.19 22.28
N GLN A 73 3.98 7.70 21.04
CA GLN A 73 5.14 7.87 20.16
C GLN A 73 5.35 9.33 19.78
N VAL A 74 4.30 10.05 19.38
CA VAL A 74 4.40 11.47 19.03
C VAL A 74 4.98 12.28 20.20
N LEU A 75 4.55 12.01 21.43
CA LEU A 75 5.11 12.65 22.62
C LEU A 75 6.60 12.37 22.80
N ARG A 76 7.05 11.12 22.59
CA ARG A 76 8.47 10.75 22.69
C ARG A 76 9.30 11.41 21.60
N ASP A 77 8.83 11.39 20.35
CA ASP A 77 9.61 11.79 19.18
C ASP A 77 9.64 13.33 19.04
N TYR A 78 8.57 14.04 19.44
CA TYR A 78 8.43 15.48 19.22
C TYR A 78 8.37 16.33 20.49
N GLY A 79 8.30 15.71 21.67
CA GLY A 79 8.22 16.42 22.96
C GLY A 79 6.92 17.21 23.17
N GLN A 80 5.92 17.02 22.31
CA GLN A 80 4.62 17.68 22.39
C GLN A 80 3.49 16.75 21.96
N GLN A 81 2.29 17.00 22.46
CA GLN A 81 1.12 16.21 22.11
C GLN A 81 0.52 16.71 20.78
N ALA A 82 0.27 15.80 19.83
CA ALA A 82 -0.52 16.11 18.66
C ALA A 82 -2.01 16.26 19.00
N ARG A 83 -2.74 17.01 18.18
CA ARG A 83 -4.21 16.97 18.23
C ARG A 83 -4.71 15.55 17.95
N PRO A 84 -5.84 15.11 18.54
CA PRO A 84 -6.36 13.75 18.33
C PRO A 84 -6.57 13.37 16.86
N ASP A 85 -7.02 14.31 16.02
CA ASP A 85 -7.22 14.08 14.59
C ASP A 85 -5.92 13.87 13.80
N VAL A 86 -4.82 14.45 14.28
CA VAL A 86 -3.48 14.28 13.70
C VAL A 86 -2.90 12.94 14.11
N VAL A 87 -3.06 12.54 15.38
CA VAL A 87 -2.73 11.19 15.85
C VAL A 87 -3.47 10.14 15.04
N ALA A 88 -4.78 10.32 14.85
CA ALA A 88 -5.60 9.43 14.07
C ALA A 88 -5.11 9.33 12.61
N SER A 89 -4.73 10.47 12.01
CA SER A 89 -4.17 10.51 10.65
C SER A 89 -2.85 9.73 10.54
N PHE A 90 -1.96 9.81 11.54
CA PHE A 90 -0.72 9.03 11.55
C PHE A 90 -0.96 7.54 11.77
N GLY A 91 -1.85 7.19 12.70
CA GLY A 91 -2.23 5.80 12.93
C GLY A 91 -2.77 5.17 11.65
N LEU A 92 -3.66 5.89 10.94
CA LEU A 92 -4.21 5.41 9.68
C LEU A 92 -3.14 5.28 8.60
N HIS A 93 -2.29 6.29 8.39
CA HIS A 93 -1.17 6.20 7.45
C HIS A 93 -0.27 4.99 7.73
N ARG A 94 0.14 4.79 9.00
CA ARG A 94 1.02 3.69 9.42
C ARG A 94 0.43 2.30 9.23
N TYR A 95 -0.91 2.19 9.19
CA TYR A 95 -1.60 0.94 8.88
C TYR A 95 -1.87 0.79 7.38
N ALA A 96 -2.46 1.81 6.75
CA ALA A 96 -2.94 1.75 5.38
C ALA A 96 -1.79 1.68 4.37
N TRP A 97 -0.64 2.30 4.65
CA TRP A 97 0.54 2.21 3.79
C TRP A 97 1.00 0.76 3.57
N PRO A 98 1.34 -0.03 4.61
CA PRO A 98 1.71 -1.43 4.40
C PRO A 98 0.53 -2.31 3.97
N ALA A 99 -0.71 -2.00 4.38
CA ALA A 99 -1.88 -2.75 3.93
C ALA A 99 -2.12 -2.65 2.41
N CYS A 100 -1.94 -1.47 1.82
CA CYS A 100 -2.00 -1.29 0.37
C CYS A 100 -0.97 -2.16 -0.36
N LEU A 101 0.25 -2.28 0.18
CA LEU A 101 1.31 -3.10 -0.41
C LEU A 101 0.98 -4.59 -0.48
N LEU A 102 0.14 -5.10 0.44
CA LEU A 102 -0.33 -6.49 0.39
C LEU A 102 -1.04 -6.81 -0.94
N ILE A 103 -1.68 -5.82 -1.55
CA ILE A 103 -2.43 -6.00 -2.80
C ILE A 103 -1.62 -5.48 -3.99
N THR A 104 -0.98 -4.32 -3.86
CA THR A 104 -0.32 -3.66 -5.00
C THR A 104 1.00 -4.30 -5.38
N VAL A 105 1.74 -4.92 -4.45
CA VAL A 105 3.03 -5.55 -4.76
C VAL A 105 2.85 -6.85 -5.56
N PRO A 106 1.98 -7.80 -5.17
CA PRO A 106 1.69 -8.97 -6.02
C PRO A 106 1.17 -8.59 -7.41
N TRP A 107 0.37 -7.53 -7.50
CA TRP A 107 -0.13 -7.03 -8.78
C TRP A 107 1.01 -6.48 -9.65
N PHE A 108 1.86 -5.63 -9.07
CA PHE A 108 2.95 -4.98 -9.79
C PHE A 108 4.03 -5.97 -10.26
N LEU A 109 4.34 -6.98 -9.45
CA LEU A 109 5.40 -7.95 -9.77
C LEU A 109 4.91 -9.11 -10.64
N HIS A 110 3.69 -9.58 -10.42
CA HIS A 110 3.21 -10.84 -10.99
C HIS A 110 1.83 -10.76 -11.63
N ARG A 111 1.20 -9.58 -11.73
CA ARG A 111 -0.16 -9.41 -12.25
C ARG A 111 -1.20 -10.25 -11.50
N ARG A 112 -1.00 -10.44 -10.19
CA ARG A 112 -1.91 -11.18 -9.30
C ARG A 112 -2.48 -10.25 -8.24
N VAL A 113 -3.79 -10.26 -8.05
CA VAL A 113 -4.49 -9.37 -7.12
C VAL A 113 -5.16 -10.21 -6.03
N PRO A 114 -4.56 -10.34 -4.83
CA PRO A 114 -5.21 -11.07 -3.74
C PRO A 114 -6.44 -10.31 -3.23
N ARG A 115 -7.49 -11.03 -2.84
CA ARG A 115 -8.62 -10.49 -2.07
C ARG A 115 -8.33 -10.64 -0.58
N LEU A 116 -8.33 -9.52 0.12
CA LEU A 116 -7.93 -9.43 1.54
C LEU A 116 -8.98 -8.65 2.33
N PRO A 117 -10.19 -9.20 2.56
CA PRO A 117 -11.15 -8.55 3.46
C PRO A 117 -10.54 -8.41 4.86
N VAL A 118 -11.07 -7.47 5.66
CA VAL A 118 -10.43 -7.08 6.93
C VAL A 118 -10.23 -8.24 7.92
N GLY A 119 -11.08 -9.26 7.91
CA GLY A 119 -10.92 -10.44 8.78
C GLY A 119 -9.72 -11.35 8.43
N GLU A 120 -9.07 -11.12 7.28
CA GLU A 120 -7.98 -11.95 6.78
C GLU A 120 -6.60 -11.31 6.98
N VAL A 121 -6.52 -10.17 7.68
CA VAL A 121 -5.28 -9.41 7.87
C VAL A 121 -5.08 -9.06 9.34
N ALA A 122 -3.90 -9.36 9.89
CA ALA A 122 -3.46 -8.86 11.19
C ALA A 122 -2.13 -8.12 11.07
N PHE A 123 -1.94 -7.11 11.89
CA PHE A 123 -0.78 -6.21 11.86
C PHE A 123 -0.10 -6.13 13.22
N GLN A 124 1.21 -6.35 13.22
CA GLN A 124 2.12 -6.07 14.32
C GLN A 124 2.97 -4.88 13.93
N ARG A 125 2.61 -3.71 14.47
CA ARG A 125 3.22 -2.46 14.04
C ARG A 125 4.66 -2.26 14.52
N ALA A 126 5.00 -2.72 15.72
CA ALA A 126 6.30 -2.46 16.34
C ALA A 126 7.45 -3.23 15.68
N LEU A 127 7.13 -4.37 15.06
CA LEU A 127 8.04 -5.28 14.37
C LEU A 127 7.86 -5.25 12.86
N GLY A 128 6.91 -4.45 12.35
CA GLY A 128 6.58 -4.38 10.93
C GLY A 128 6.17 -5.73 10.35
N ARG A 129 5.30 -6.47 11.05
CA ARG A 129 4.83 -7.78 10.59
C ARG A 129 3.37 -7.73 10.22
N MET A 130 3.00 -8.41 9.15
CA MET A 130 1.61 -8.66 8.77
C MET A 130 1.41 -10.15 8.57
N THR A 131 0.22 -10.64 8.94
CA THR A 131 -0.25 -11.95 8.51
C THR A 131 -1.42 -11.77 7.57
N VAL A 132 -1.46 -12.59 6.54
CA VAL A 132 -2.56 -12.60 5.57
C VAL A 132 -3.07 -14.02 5.36
N ARG A 133 -4.33 -14.17 5.00
CA ARG A 133 -4.87 -15.41 4.42
C ARG A 133 -5.45 -15.08 3.05
N VAL A 134 -4.97 -15.78 2.02
CA VAL A 134 -5.40 -15.54 0.64
C VAL A 134 -6.26 -16.71 0.18
N GLY A 135 -7.57 -16.54 0.25
CA GLY A 135 -8.53 -17.53 -0.25
C GLY A 135 -8.82 -17.38 -1.75
N GLU A 136 -8.76 -16.15 -2.27
CA GLU A 136 -9.05 -15.83 -3.67
C GLU A 136 -8.09 -14.77 -4.22
N PHE A 137 -7.82 -14.83 -5.51
CA PHE A 137 -7.04 -13.81 -6.21
C PHE A 137 -7.45 -13.71 -7.68
N ALA A 138 -7.27 -12.53 -8.29
CA ALA A 138 -7.43 -12.34 -9.72
C ALA A 138 -6.08 -12.44 -10.46
N CYS A 139 -6.09 -12.98 -11.67
CA CYS A 139 -4.91 -13.04 -12.56
C CYS A 139 -5.32 -12.94 -14.03
N LEU A 140 -4.34 -12.76 -14.92
CA LEU A 140 -4.56 -12.71 -16.37
C LEU A 140 -4.65 -14.10 -17.00
N PRO A 141 -5.17 -14.23 -18.23
CA PRO A 141 -5.17 -15.48 -18.96
C PRO A 141 -3.73 -15.93 -19.22
N GLY A 142 -3.45 -17.22 -18.97
CA GLY A 142 -2.11 -17.80 -19.15
C GLY A 142 -1.15 -17.59 -17.97
N ASP A 143 -1.57 -16.94 -16.88
CA ASP A 143 -0.77 -16.92 -15.65
C ASP A 143 -0.57 -18.35 -15.10
N PRO A 144 0.67 -18.76 -14.77
CA PRO A 144 0.91 -20.09 -14.18
C PRO A 144 0.09 -20.38 -12.91
N ALA A 145 -0.22 -19.35 -12.11
CA ALA A 145 -1.04 -19.47 -10.92
C ALA A 145 -2.54 -19.67 -11.23
N ALA A 146 -2.99 -19.52 -12.47
CA ALA A 146 -4.41 -19.71 -12.83
C ALA A 146 -4.95 -21.13 -12.54
N THR A 147 -4.06 -22.08 -12.26
CA THR A 147 -4.41 -23.46 -11.85
C THR A 147 -4.55 -23.64 -10.34
N LEU A 148 -4.19 -22.64 -9.54
CA LEU A 148 -4.31 -22.67 -8.09
C LEU A 148 -5.78 -22.52 -7.65
N PRO A 149 -6.16 -23.11 -6.50
CA PRO A 149 -7.45 -22.83 -5.87
C PRO A 149 -7.66 -21.33 -5.65
N GLY A 150 -8.89 -20.85 -5.84
CA GLY A 150 -9.24 -19.45 -5.64
C GLY A 150 -8.83 -18.49 -6.77
N ALA A 151 -8.22 -19.00 -7.86
CA ALA A 151 -7.87 -18.18 -9.02
C ALA A 151 -9.12 -17.71 -9.79
N ARG A 152 -9.23 -16.40 -10.03
CA ARG A 152 -10.22 -15.79 -10.92
C ARG A 152 -9.53 -15.14 -12.11
N ILE A 153 -9.74 -15.69 -13.29
CA ILE A 153 -9.15 -15.15 -14.51
C ILE A 153 -9.98 -13.95 -15.00
N VAL A 154 -9.33 -12.79 -15.14
CA VAL A 154 -9.93 -11.58 -15.74
C VAL A 154 -9.43 -11.39 -17.17
N PRO A 155 -10.21 -10.74 -18.06
CA PRO A 155 -9.93 -10.79 -19.50
C PRO A 155 -8.69 -9.98 -19.93
N ASP A 156 -8.36 -8.90 -19.22
CA ASP A 156 -7.30 -7.98 -19.62
C ASP A 156 -6.72 -7.17 -18.44
N GLU A 157 -5.69 -6.39 -18.73
CA GLU A 157 -4.98 -5.53 -17.77
C GLU A 157 -5.88 -4.47 -17.12
N GLU A 158 -6.88 -3.94 -17.83
CA GLU A 158 -7.77 -2.93 -17.24
C GLU A 158 -8.78 -3.58 -16.28
N ALA A 159 -9.31 -4.75 -16.62
CA ALA A 159 -10.08 -5.56 -15.70
C ALA A 159 -9.27 -5.91 -14.44
N LEU A 160 -7.98 -6.23 -14.60
CA LEU A 160 -7.09 -6.50 -13.47
C LEU A 160 -6.86 -5.25 -12.60
N ARG A 161 -6.67 -4.06 -13.19
CA ARG A 161 -6.63 -2.79 -12.43
C ARG A 161 -7.95 -2.52 -11.71
N GLY A 162 -9.08 -2.89 -12.32
CA GLY A 162 -10.39 -2.90 -11.69
C GLY A 162 -10.43 -3.75 -10.42
N GLU A 163 -9.85 -4.95 -10.47
CA GLU A 163 -9.72 -5.83 -9.31
C GLU A 163 -8.81 -5.24 -8.22
N VAL A 164 -7.69 -4.59 -8.57
CA VAL A 164 -6.84 -3.89 -7.59
C VAL A 164 -7.64 -2.81 -6.87
N ARG A 165 -8.34 -1.96 -7.64
CA ARG A 165 -9.20 -0.90 -7.09
C ARG A 165 -10.29 -1.48 -6.19
N ALA A 166 -10.91 -2.59 -6.58
CA ALA A 166 -11.96 -3.23 -5.79
C ALA A 166 -11.40 -3.87 -4.50
N ALA A 167 -10.29 -4.61 -4.58
CA ALA A 167 -9.68 -5.30 -3.45
C ALA A 167 -9.20 -4.31 -2.38
N VAL A 168 -8.52 -3.22 -2.80
CA VAL A 168 -8.08 -2.19 -1.84
C VAL A 168 -9.29 -1.46 -1.24
N ALA A 169 -10.36 -1.22 -2.02
CA ALA A 169 -11.55 -0.55 -1.52
C ALA A 169 -12.36 -1.42 -0.53
N GLU A 170 -12.45 -2.73 -0.79
CA GLU A 170 -13.04 -3.71 0.11
C GLU A 170 -12.28 -3.78 1.44
N HIS A 171 -10.95 -3.76 1.39
CA HIS A 171 -10.12 -3.80 2.58
C HIS A 171 -10.17 -2.48 3.37
N LEU A 172 -9.89 -1.36 2.71
CA LEU A 172 -9.77 -0.07 3.40
C LEU A 172 -11.11 0.57 3.72
N GLY A 173 -12.18 0.31 2.97
CA GLY A 173 -13.49 0.93 3.20
C GLY A 173 -13.96 0.83 4.66
N PRO A 174 -14.04 -0.37 5.25
CA PRO A 174 -14.39 -0.56 6.66
C PRO A 174 -13.40 0.10 7.63
N VAL A 175 -12.09 0.04 7.34
CA VAL A 175 -11.06 0.68 8.17
C VAL A 175 -11.23 2.20 8.17
N LEU A 176 -11.48 2.81 7.01
CA LEU A 176 -11.75 4.24 6.91
C LEU A 176 -13.02 4.64 7.67
N ASP A 177 -14.06 3.80 7.65
CA ASP A 177 -15.29 4.03 8.41
C ASP A 177 -15.03 3.94 9.93
N GLY A 178 -14.22 2.98 10.40
CA GLY A 178 -13.83 2.86 11.82
C GLY A 178 -12.98 4.03 12.34
N PHE A 179 -12.07 4.54 11.51
CA PHE A 179 -11.27 5.73 11.82
C PHE A 179 -12.06 7.05 11.70
N GLY A 180 -13.09 7.09 10.85
CA GLY A 180 -13.86 8.29 10.53
C GLY A 180 -14.26 9.16 11.74
N PRO A 181 -14.85 8.59 12.81
CA PRO A 181 -15.22 9.34 14.02
C PRO A 181 -14.07 10.04 14.75
N ARG A 182 -12.82 9.58 14.58
CA ARG A 182 -11.61 10.18 15.18
C ARG A 182 -10.98 11.23 14.27
N MET A 183 -11.49 11.38 13.05
CA MET A 183 -10.97 12.29 12.03
C MET A 183 -11.78 13.58 12.00
N ARG A 184 -11.11 14.70 11.70
CA ARG A 184 -11.79 15.98 11.39
C ARG A 184 -12.21 16.10 9.92
N ARG A 185 -12.09 15.03 9.15
CA ARG A 185 -12.24 15.03 7.69
C ARG A 185 -13.29 14.04 7.26
N GLY A 186 -14.13 14.45 6.32
CA GLY A 186 -15.20 13.61 5.77
C GLY A 186 -14.68 12.49 4.88
N LYS A 187 -15.58 11.56 4.55
CA LYS A 187 -15.33 10.34 3.75
C LYS A 187 -14.52 10.60 2.47
N ARG A 188 -14.82 11.67 1.72
CA ARG A 188 -14.08 12.03 0.50
C ARG A 188 -12.58 12.23 0.75
N ALA A 189 -12.22 12.90 1.84
CA ALA A 189 -10.81 13.15 2.15
C ALA A 189 -10.09 11.88 2.65
N LEU A 190 -10.80 10.97 3.33
CA LEU A 190 -10.27 9.66 3.70
C LEU A 190 -9.97 8.80 2.48
N TRP A 191 -10.84 8.82 1.46
CA TRP A 191 -10.53 8.17 0.18
C TRP A 191 -9.40 8.85 -0.61
N GLY A 192 -9.17 10.15 -0.41
CA GLY A 192 -7.97 10.82 -0.91
C GLY A 192 -6.69 10.31 -0.24
N MET A 193 -6.76 9.97 1.04
CA MET A 193 -5.63 9.32 1.72
C MET A 193 -5.40 7.91 1.20
N ALA A 194 -6.46 7.11 1.00
CA ALA A 194 -6.31 5.78 0.39
C ALA A 194 -5.63 5.84 -1.00
N THR A 195 -6.01 6.83 -1.84
CA THR A 195 -5.27 7.13 -3.08
C THR A 195 -3.79 7.37 -2.82
N ASP A 196 -3.45 8.20 -1.86
CA ASP A 196 -2.06 8.52 -1.55
C ASP A 196 -1.28 7.31 -1.01
N GLU A 197 -1.90 6.46 -0.17
CA GLU A 197 -1.24 5.27 0.37
C GLU A 197 -0.93 4.23 -0.72
N ILE A 198 -1.84 4.05 -1.69
CA ILE A 198 -1.58 3.21 -2.87
C ILE A 198 -0.37 3.74 -3.64
N VAL A 199 -0.38 5.03 -3.95
CA VAL A 199 0.61 5.64 -4.84
C VAL A 199 1.97 5.73 -4.16
N GLU A 200 2.04 6.24 -2.93
CA GLU A 200 3.31 6.41 -2.22
C GLU A 200 3.90 5.08 -1.79
N GLY A 201 3.07 4.12 -1.37
CA GLY A 201 3.53 2.77 -1.06
C GLY A 201 4.21 2.13 -2.25
N LEU A 202 3.49 1.96 -3.37
CA LEU A 202 4.04 1.26 -4.51
C LEU A 202 5.14 2.06 -5.21
N TRP A 203 5.08 3.39 -5.24
CA TRP A 203 6.16 4.21 -5.81
C TRP A 203 7.47 4.05 -5.02
N TYR A 204 7.41 4.08 -3.68
CA TYR A 204 8.58 3.86 -2.84
C TYR A 204 9.16 2.46 -3.03
N VAL A 205 8.33 1.42 -3.02
CA VAL A 205 8.80 0.04 -3.29
C VAL A 205 9.34 -0.12 -4.71
N GLY A 206 8.70 0.52 -5.69
CA GLY A 206 9.15 0.56 -7.08
C GLY A 206 10.56 1.17 -7.22
N HIS A 207 10.83 2.26 -6.50
CA HIS A 207 12.17 2.84 -6.43
C HIS A 207 13.19 1.87 -5.83
N LEU A 208 12.88 1.21 -4.70
CA LEU A 208 13.76 0.21 -4.09
C LEU A 208 14.01 -1.02 -4.99
N LEU A 209 13.08 -1.32 -5.90
CA LEU A 209 13.21 -2.38 -6.90
C LEU A 209 14.01 -1.96 -8.15
N GLY A 210 14.36 -0.67 -8.30
CA GLY A 210 14.93 -0.12 -9.54
C GLY A 210 13.92 0.01 -10.69
N GLU A 211 12.63 0.03 -10.36
CA GLU A 211 11.48 -0.03 -11.29
C GLU A 211 10.59 1.22 -11.16
N GLU A 212 11.17 2.34 -10.71
CA GLU A 212 10.44 3.57 -10.37
C GLU A 212 9.57 4.08 -11.52
N SER A 213 10.14 4.22 -12.73
CA SER A 213 9.41 4.70 -13.90
C SER A 213 8.25 3.77 -14.29
N ARG A 214 8.43 2.44 -14.13
CA ARG A 214 7.36 1.45 -14.36
C ARG A 214 6.26 1.60 -13.32
N ALA A 215 6.62 1.75 -12.05
CA ALA A 215 5.66 1.96 -10.97
C ALA A 215 4.83 3.23 -11.21
N MET A 216 5.46 4.33 -11.61
CA MET A 216 4.77 5.58 -11.94
C MET A 216 3.76 5.41 -13.09
N ALA A 217 4.14 4.71 -14.16
CA ALA A 217 3.26 4.43 -15.29
C ALA A 217 2.06 3.55 -14.88
N GLU A 218 2.30 2.44 -14.17
CA GLU A 218 1.24 1.54 -13.70
C GLU A 218 0.29 2.23 -12.72
N LEU A 219 0.80 3.04 -11.79
CA LEU A 219 0.00 3.82 -10.85
C LEU A 219 -0.86 4.87 -11.55
N SER A 220 -0.33 5.51 -12.60
CA SER A 220 -1.08 6.47 -13.42
C SER A 220 -2.26 5.82 -14.14
N LEU A 221 -2.08 4.58 -14.62
CA LEU A 221 -3.16 3.77 -15.21
C LEU A 221 -4.13 3.22 -14.16
N LEU A 222 -3.64 2.88 -12.97
CA LEU A 222 -4.47 2.36 -11.87
C LEU A 222 -5.43 3.43 -11.34
N LEU A 223 -4.93 4.67 -11.21
CA LEU A 223 -5.65 5.81 -10.63
C LEU A 223 -5.72 6.99 -11.63
N PRO A 224 -6.46 6.82 -12.76
CA PRO A 224 -6.55 7.82 -13.82
C PRO A 224 -7.39 9.05 -13.41
N GLY A 225 -8.17 8.96 -12.33
CA GLY A 225 -8.93 10.07 -11.77
C GLY A 225 -10.25 9.69 -11.13
N SER A 226 -10.79 10.61 -10.32
CA SER A 226 -12.03 10.39 -9.54
C SER A 226 -13.32 10.21 -10.38
N GLY A 227 -13.28 10.48 -11.68
CA GLY A 227 -14.41 10.24 -12.58
C GLY A 227 -14.61 8.77 -12.94
N THR A 228 -13.53 7.99 -12.95
CA THR A 228 -13.48 6.60 -13.44
C THR A 228 -13.12 5.59 -12.35
N ALA A 229 -12.35 6.01 -11.34
CA ALA A 229 -11.89 5.16 -10.26
C ALA A 229 -12.60 5.46 -8.92
N LYS A 230 -13.94 5.47 -8.87
CA LYS A 230 -14.64 5.57 -7.57
C LYS A 230 -14.36 4.30 -6.73
N PRO A 231 -14.24 4.41 -5.39
CA PRO A 231 -14.45 5.59 -4.53
C PRO A 231 -13.22 6.51 -4.37
N TYR A 232 -12.12 6.24 -5.07
CA TYR A 232 -10.87 6.99 -4.96
C TYR A 232 -11.02 8.46 -5.38
N VAL A 233 -10.20 9.30 -4.75
CA VAL A 233 -10.19 10.75 -4.96
C VAL A 233 -8.79 11.18 -5.40
N GLY A 234 -8.73 12.05 -6.41
CA GLY A 234 -7.47 12.48 -7.02
C GLY A 234 -7.01 11.54 -8.13
N THR A 235 -5.73 11.64 -8.47
CA THR A 235 -5.01 10.82 -9.46
C THR A 235 -3.71 10.31 -8.81
N ALA A 236 -2.90 9.54 -9.54
CA ALA A 236 -1.52 9.28 -9.13
C ALA A 236 -0.72 10.58 -8.92
N GLY A 237 -1.02 11.63 -9.69
CA GLY A 237 -0.55 13.00 -9.43
C GLY A 237 0.93 13.24 -9.75
N PHE A 238 1.60 12.32 -10.46
CA PHE A 238 3.01 12.48 -10.81
C PHE A 238 3.25 13.68 -11.71
N ARG A 239 4.35 14.38 -11.44
CA ARG A 239 4.88 15.47 -12.24
C ARG A 239 6.39 15.57 -12.02
N GLU A 240 7.05 16.36 -12.84
CA GLU A 240 8.49 16.56 -12.78
C GLU A 240 8.82 18.00 -12.43
N LEU A 241 9.87 18.18 -11.62
CA LEU A 241 10.49 19.46 -11.34
C LEU A 241 11.91 19.47 -11.91
N THR A 242 12.43 20.67 -12.19
CA THR A 242 13.81 20.83 -12.67
C THR A 242 14.73 21.19 -11.51
N GLY A 243 15.75 20.37 -11.27
CA GLY A 243 16.79 20.64 -10.28
C GLY A 243 17.76 21.75 -10.73
N PRO A 244 18.64 22.23 -9.82
CA PRO A 244 19.58 23.32 -10.11
C PRO A 244 20.49 23.04 -11.31
N ASP A 245 20.89 21.79 -11.51
CA ASP A 245 21.76 21.34 -12.60
C ASP A 245 20.98 20.88 -13.85
N GLY A 246 19.67 21.13 -13.89
CA GLY A 246 18.78 20.68 -14.96
C GLY A 246 18.29 19.23 -14.82
N THR A 247 18.72 18.52 -13.78
CA THR A 247 18.29 17.14 -13.50
C THR A 247 16.78 17.05 -13.27
N PRO A 248 16.07 16.09 -13.88
CA PRO A 248 14.65 15.85 -13.60
C PRO A 248 14.46 15.31 -12.17
N LEU A 249 13.56 15.92 -11.42
CA LEU A 249 13.22 15.55 -10.05
C LEU A 249 11.75 15.09 -9.99
N PRO A 250 11.49 13.78 -9.93
CA PRO A 250 10.13 13.28 -9.89
C PRO A 250 9.45 13.66 -8.56
N THR A 251 8.19 14.08 -8.66
CA THR A 251 7.34 14.39 -7.50
C THR A 251 5.88 14.07 -7.82
N ARG A 252 4.99 14.32 -6.87
CA ARG A 252 3.56 14.25 -7.08
C ARG A 252 2.77 15.25 -6.25
N ASP A 253 1.59 15.59 -6.74
CA ASP A 253 0.58 16.31 -5.97
C ASP A 253 -0.33 15.30 -5.26
N ARG A 254 -0.30 15.32 -3.92
CA ARG A 254 -1.12 14.44 -3.08
C ARG A 254 -2.59 14.80 -3.14
N ALA A 255 -3.46 13.80 -3.01
CA ALA A 255 -4.90 13.98 -2.88
C ALA A 255 -5.32 14.37 -1.44
N SER A 256 -4.45 14.15 -0.46
CA SER A 256 -4.68 14.43 0.96
C SER A 256 -3.47 15.07 1.65
N CYS A 257 -3.68 15.60 2.87
CA CYS A 257 -2.61 16.17 3.70
C CYS A 257 -2.48 15.40 5.02
N CYS A 258 -1.34 14.83 5.38
CA CYS A 258 -1.19 14.09 6.65
C CYS A 258 -1.22 14.96 7.92
N LEU A 259 -1.29 16.30 7.80
CA LEU A 259 -1.25 17.29 8.90
C LEU A 259 0.05 17.30 9.72
N PHE A 260 1.11 16.62 9.25
CA PHE A 260 2.39 16.55 9.94
C PHE A 260 3.01 17.92 10.24
N TYR A 261 2.77 18.91 9.38
CA TYR A 261 3.23 20.29 9.57
C TYR A 261 2.78 20.93 10.90
N THR A 262 1.74 20.38 11.56
CA THR A 262 1.28 20.87 12.87
C THR A 262 2.22 20.48 14.02
N LEU A 263 3.15 19.54 13.80
CA LEU A 263 4.16 19.12 14.78
C LEU A 263 5.55 19.66 14.46
N ARG A 264 5.96 19.54 13.20
CA ARG A 264 7.28 19.96 12.69
C ARG A 264 7.10 20.54 11.28
N PRO A 265 6.74 21.82 11.14
CA PRO A 265 6.52 22.44 9.83
C PRO A 265 7.76 22.45 8.92
N GLU A 266 8.96 22.43 9.50
CA GLU A 266 10.26 22.35 8.83
C GLU A 266 10.52 20.97 8.18
N ASP A 267 10.01 19.89 8.78
CA ASP A 267 10.30 18.50 8.41
C ASP A 267 9.22 17.88 7.51
N THR A 268 8.61 18.69 6.65
CA THR A 268 7.64 18.18 5.66
C THR A 268 8.30 17.23 4.65
N CYS A 269 7.56 16.17 4.26
CA CYS A 269 7.97 15.27 3.18
C CYS A 269 7.99 15.99 1.82
N VAL A 270 8.71 15.43 0.85
CA VAL A 270 8.87 16.00 -0.50
C VAL A 270 7.55 16.08 -1.28
N THR A 271 6.54 15.29 -0.93
CA THR A 271 5.19 15.32 -1.55
C THR A 271 4.18 16.16 -0.76
N CYS A 272 4.60 16.87 0.29
CA CYS A 272 3.67 17.62 1.15
C CYS A 272 2.97 18.74 0.37
N PRO A 273 1.62 18.82 0.37
CA PRO A 273 0.88 19.86 -0.35
C PRO A 273 1.06 21.28 0.23
N ARG A 274 1.78 21.41 1.36
CA ARG A 274 2.13 22.70 1.98
C ARG A 274 3.51 23.21 1.57
N THR A 275 4.31 22.39 0.88
CA THR A 275 5.66 22.73 0.45
C THR A 275 5.60 23.29 -0.97
N CYS A 276 6.14 24.50 -1.17
CA CYS A 276 6.20 25.12 -2.49
C CYS A 276 7.27 24.41 -3.36
N ASP A 277 7.24 24.65 -4.67
CA ASP A 277 8.15 23.95 -5.58
C ASP A 277 9.62 24.32 -5.37
N ALA A 278 9.94 25.56 -4.98
CA ALA A 278 11.30 25.96 -4.66
C ALA A 278 11.88 25.16 -3.47
N ASP A 279 11.12 25.07 -2.37
CA ASP A 279 11.51 24.29 -1.18
C ASP A 279 11.58 22.79 -1.49
N ARG A 280 10.67 22.30 -2.34
CA ARG A 280 10.64 20.91 -2.78
C ARG A 280 11.87 20.55 -3.61
N VAL A 281 12.27 21.42 -4.55
CA VAL A 281 13.51 21.25 -5.31
C VAL A 281 14.70 21.19 -4.36
N ALA A 282 14.80 22.11 -3.39
CA ALA A 282 15.88 22.10 -2.41
C ALA A 282 15.95 20.78 -1.61
N LYS A 283 14.80 20.26 -1.13
CA LYS A 283 14.73 18.98 -0.40
C LYS A 283 15.10 17.77 -1.27
N LEU A 284 14.61 17.72 -2.52
CA LEU A 284 14.88 16.63 -3.45
C LEU A 284 16.35 16.61 -3.89
N SER A 285 16.93 17.78 -4.18
CA SER A 285 18.35 17.90 -4.55
C SER A 285 19.30 17.56 -3.40
N ALA A 286 18.89 17.74 -2.14
CA ALA A 286 19.71 17.34 -0.99
C ALA A 286 19.71 15.82 -0.72
N SER A 287 18.76 15.08 -1.32
CA SER A 287 18.56 13.64 -1.12
C SER A 287 19.00 12.80 -2.33
N ALA A 288 19.41 13.46 -3.42
CA ALA A 288 19.95 12.87 -4.65
C ALA A 288 21.46 12.70 -4.55
#